data_AF-A0A3M6WQF8-F1
#
_entry.id   AF-A0A3M6WQF8-F1
#
_cell.length_a   1.000
_cell.length_b   1.000
_cell.length_c   1.000
_cell.angle_alpha   90.00
_cell.angle_beta   90.00
_cell.angle_gamma   90.00
#
_symmetry.space_group_name_H-M   'P 1'
#
loop_
_entity.id
_entity.type
_entity.pdbx_description
1 polymer ?
#
loop_
_entity_poly.entity_id
_entity_poly.type
_entity_poly.pdbx_seq_one_letter_code
_entity_poly.pdbx_strand_id
1 'polypeptide(L)'
;MAWQPQPEPVAQLAQCLKDSLSGHDVTAQKNAEQMLRQAKASPDINNYLAYICVTPSPPEGLDITSYHAARSAAAIMLKNNVKSNYKSLPDESKSYIRSTIVSGLRDANTQIRNFAGNVITEVVRQGGILGWPQVLPDLLSMVANEDGQASTEAQDGAMGALFKICEDNRRALDADYPNQGRPLVYLLPKFVELTNSPSAKIRSRALSAINVFLTEPIALTAKENIQGLLPQIVRLTSDENDDVRRFVCRTFALLADGMPAVLAPHLEGIVDYTLAQQKDVQNEELALDAAEFFFEASSTPVLRDNLQPFLSKIVPVLLDCMVYSEDDQLRLEGDDDDADVEDEAKDIKPQFATSKTSRSAAPSDGNAQQNDESKTSANGYAYEDDDLSEGEIDEDDDLDIDPEDEWNLRKCSAASVDSLASHFGGMVFEVTLPWLMENLQHKDWPNREAAVLALGAIGPGCMTEIEPHLAKLIPYLISLLSDQQPVVRQITCWALSRY
;
A
#
# COMPACT_ATOMS: atom_id res chain seq x y z
N MET A 1 -12.67 14.99 40.05
CA MET A 1 -12.67 13.56 40.43
C MET A 1 -12.52 12.76 39.16
N ALA A 2 -11.75 11.67 39.14
CA ALA A 2 -11.68 10.83 37.94
C ALA A 2 -13.06 10.20 37.68
N TRP A 3 -13.52 10.23 36.43
CA TRP A 3 -14.77 9.56 36.02
C TRP A 3 -14.68 8.06 36.34
N GLN A 4 -15.78 7.46 36.77
CA GLN A 4 -15.88 6.02 37.02
C GLN A 4 -17.11 5.44 36.36
N PRO A 5 -17.02 4.25 35.75
CA PRO A 5 -18.14 3.60 35.12
C PRO A 5 -19.15 3.11 36.18
N GLN A 6 -20.44 3.32 35.92
CA GLN A 6 -21.50 2.69 36.69
C GLN A 6 -21.84 1.31 36.08
N PRO A 7 -21.95 0.22 36.88
CA PRO A 7 -22.14 -1.13 36.35
C PRO A 7 -23.40 -1.31 35.49
N GLU A 8 -24.53 -0.73 35.91
CA GLU A 8 -25.81 -0.86 35.20
C GLU A 8 -25.78 -0.17 33.81
N PRO A 9 -25.34 1.10 33.67
CA PRO A 9 -25.12 1.71 32.36
C PRO A 9 -24.15 0.95 31.45
N VAL A 10 -23.07 0.38 32.00
CA VAL A 10 -22.13 -0.45 31.22
C VAL A 10 -22.83 -1.67 30.65
N ALA A 11 -23.58 -2.41 31.48
CA ALA A 11 -24.30 -3.60 31.04
C ALA A 11 -25.35 -3.27 29.97
N GLN A 12 -26.14 -2.21 30.20
CA GLN A 12 -27.17 -1.76 29.25
C GLN A 12 -26.58 -1.31 27.91
N LEU A 13 -25.50 -0.51 27.94
CA LEU A 13 -24.86 -0.05 26.72
C LEU A 13 -24.19 -1.20 25.97
N ALA A 14 -23.50 -2.11 26.67
CA ALA A 14 -22.88 -3.29 26.06
C ALA A 14 -23.92 -4.17 25.35
N GLN A 15 -25.10 -4.36 25.96
CA GLN A 15 -26.20 -5.09 25.33
C GLN A 15 -26.70 -4.39 24.06
N CYS A 16 -26.93 -3.07 24.11
CA CYS A 16 -27.35 -2.30 22.93
C CYS A 16 -26.30 -2.36 21.80
N LEU A 17 -25.02 -2.26 22.13
CA LEU A 17 -23.92 -2.34 21.16
C LEU A 17 -23.87 -3.69 20.46
N LYS A 18 -24.00 -4.79 21.22
CA LYS A 18 -24.11 -6.14 20.66
C LYS A 18 -25.31 -6.23 19.72
N ASP A 19 -26.49 -5.81 20.17
CA ASP A 19 -27.73 -5.96 19.40
C ASP A 19 -27.74 -5.12 18.12
N SER A 20 -26.99 -4.01 18.09
CA SER A 20 -26.82 -3.21 16.86
C SER A 20 -26.10 -3.95 15.74
N LEU A 21 -25.33 -4.99 16.07
CA LEU A 21 -24.64 -5.87 15.12
C LEU A 21 -25.43 -7.15 14.81
N SER A 22 -26.64 -7.33 15.34
CA SER A 22 -27.44 -8.53 15.13
C SER A 22 -28.08 -8.55 13.75
N GLY A 23 -27.50 -9.29 12.80
CA GLY A 23 -28.10 -9.51 11.48
C GLY A 23 -29.36 -10.41 11.46
N HIS A 24 -29.65 -11.10 12.57
CA HIS A 24 -30.74 -12.09 12.65
C HIS A 24 -32.01 -11.52 13.31
N ASP A 25 -31.90 -10.46 14.10
CA ASP A 25 -33.03 -9.82 14.79
C ASP A 25 -33.10 -8.32 14.46
N VAL A 26 -33.80 -8.03 13.36
CA VAL A 26 -34.04 -6.67 12.86
C VAL A 26 -34.77 -5.79 13.89
N THR A 27 -35.59 -6.40 14.76
CA THR A 27 -36.33 -5.64 15.78
C THR A 27 -35.39 -5.21 16.91
N ALA A 28 -34.55 -6.13 17.38
CA ALA A 28 -33.51 -5.80 18.36
C ALA A 28 -32.52 -4.77 17.83
N GLN A 29 -32.08 -4.90 16.57
CA GLN A 29 -31.19 -3.94 15.91
C GLN A 29 -31.81 -2.53 15.87
N LYS A 30 -33.06 -2.41 15.42
CA LYS A 30 -33.76 -1.11 15.35
C LYS A 30 -33.95 -0.47 16.73
N ASN A 31 -34.29 -1.28 17.74
CA ASN A 31 -34.41 -0.79 19.12
C ASN A 31 -33.04 -0.33 19.67
N ALA A 32 -31.99 -1.10 19.43
CA ALA A 32 -30.63 -0.76 19.81
C ALA A 32 -30.16 0.55 19.15
N GLU A 33 -30.39 0.74 17.86
CA GLU A 33 -30.08 2.00 17.15
C GLU A 33 -30.79 3.20 17.78
N GLN A 34 -32.07 3.06 18.13
CA GLN A 34 -32.83 4.12 18.78
C GLN A 34 -32.26 4.45 20.17
N MET A 35 -31.92 3.44 20.96
CA MET A 35 -31.31 3.62 22.27
C MET A 35 -29.92 4.25 22.16
N LEU A 36 -29.09 3.83 21.21
CA LEU A 36 -27.76 4.39 20.96
C LEU A 36 -27.85 5.85 20.50
N ARG A 37 -28.85 6.21 19.69
CA ARG A 37 -29.11 7.63 19.33
C ARG A 37 -29.47 8.48 20.55
N GLN A 38 -30.25 7.95 21.49
CA GLN A 38 -30.54 8.64 22.75
C GLN A 38 -29.29 8.74 23.64
N ALA A 39 -28.50 7.67 23.72
CA ALA A 39 -27.26 7.63 24.51
C ALA A 39 -26.22 8.65 24.03
N LYS A 40 -26.21 9.01 22.74
CA LYS A 40 -25.34 10.08 22.20
C LYS A 40 -25.59 11.44 22.85
N ALA A 41 -26.75 11.68 23.46
CA ALA A 41 -27.01 12.90 24.21
C ALA A 41 -26.31 12.93 25.59
N SER A 42 -25.81 11.79 26.08
CA SER A 42 -25.11 11.73 27.37
C SER A 42 -23.72 12.36 27.26
N PRO A 43 -23.32 13.26 28.18
CA PRO A 43 -22.02 13.92 28.12
C PRO A 43 -20.83 12.97 28.33
N ASP A 44 -21.06 11.80 28.93
CA ASP A 44 -20.07 10.79 29.26
C ASP A 44 -20.15 9.52 28.39
N ILE A 45 -20.96 9.52 27.33
CA ILE A 45 -21.10 8.36 26.42
C ILE A 45 -19.75 7.87 25.90
N ASN A 46 -18.86 8.79 25.53
CA ASN A 46 -17.55 8.44 25.00
C ASN A 46 -16.63 7.81 26.07
N ASN A 47 -16.84 8.13 27.35
CA ASN A 47 -16.11 7.50 28.44
C ASN A 47 -16.56 6.05 28.62
N TYR A 48 -17.87 5.78 28.52
CA TYR A 48 -18.41 4.43 28.52
C TYR A 48 -17.94 3.61 27.31
N LEU A 49 -17.97 4.19 26.10
CA LEU A 49 -17.48 3.52 24.90
C LEU A 49 -15.99 3.16 25.00
N ALA A 50 -15.15 4.10 25.48
CA ALA A 50 -13.74 3.84 25.71
C ALA A 50 -13.52 2.75 26.77
N TYR A 51 -14.27 2.78 27.87
CA TYR A 51 -14.20 1.78 28.93
C TYR A 51 -14.58 0.38 28.43
N ILE A 52 -15.71 0.25 27.72
CA ILE A 52 -16.17 -1.02 27.16
C ILE A 52 -15.14 -1.56 26.16
N CYS A 53 -14.65 -0.71 25.25
CA CYS A 53 -13.64 -1.09 24.26
C CYS A 53 -12.43 -1.78 24.91
N VAL A 54 -11.87 -1.23 26.00
CA VAL A 54 -10.60 -1.72 26.57
C VAL A 54 -10.75 -2.71 27.73
N THR A 55 -11.96 -2.87 28.28
CA THR A 55 -12.18 -3.81 29.38
C THR A 55 -12.49 -5.20 28.81
N PRO A 56 -11.67 -6.23 29.08
CA PRO A 56 -11.91 -7.57 28.53
C PRO A 56 -12.98 -8.36 29.28
N SER A 57 -13.23 -8.00 30.55
CA SER A 57 -14.20 -8.69 31.40
C SER A 57 -15.63 -8.28 31.07
N PRO A 58 -16.53 -9.21 30.72
CA PRO A 58 -17.91 -8.89 30.41
C PRO A 58 -18.69 -8.42 31.66
N PRO A 59 -19.65 -7.50 31.51
CA PRO A 59 -20.60 -7.19 32.56
C PRO A 59 -21.54 -8.38 32.83
N GLU A 60 -22.20 -8.39 33.99
CA GLU A 60 -23.15 -9.44 34.35
C GLU A 60 -24.24 -9.61 33.27
N GLY A 61 -24.48 -10.85 32.85
CA GLY A 61 -25.51 -11.19 31.85
C GLY A 61 -25.03 -11.29 30.41
N LEU A 62 -23.77 -10.94 30.10
CA LEU A 62 -23.17 -11.09 28.78
C LEU A 62 -22.06 -12.17 28.77
N ASP A 63 -22.07 -13.04 27.77
CA ASP A 63 -20.97 -13.98 27.54
C ASP A 63 -19.79 -13.30 26.81
N ILE A 64 -18.62 -13.93 26.83
CA ILE A 64 -17.38 -13.38 26.27
C ILE A 64 -17.49 -13.10 24.77
N THR A 65 -18.17 -13.96 24.01
CA THR A 65 -18.31 -13.83 22.54
C THR A 65 -19.22 -12.66 22.20
N SER A 66 -20.38 -12.60 22.85
CA SER A 66 -21.30 -11.46 22.72
C SER A 66 -20.64 -10.15 23.16
N TYR A 67 -19.85 -10.19 24.23
CA TYR A 67 -19.17 -9.00 24.71
C TYR A 67 -18.07 -8.55 23.74
N HIS A 68 -17.35 -9.46 23.08
CA HIS A 68 -16.39 -9.09 22.03
C HIS A 68 -17.04 -8.27 20.90
N ALA A 69 -18.24 -8.66 20.46
CA ALA A 69 -19.02 -7.87 19.48
C ALA A 69 -19.37 -6.48 20.03
N ALA A 70 -19.82 -6.39 21.30
CA ALA A 70 -20.09 -5.11 21.95
C ALA A 70 -18.84 -4.22 22.06
N ARG A 71 -17.67 -4.78 22.38
CA ARG A 71 -16.38 -4.07 22.43
C ARG A 71 -15.98 -3.50 21.07
N SER A 72 -16.19 -4.29 20.01
CA SER A 72 -15.92 -3.90 18.64
C SER A 72 -16.82 -2.74 18.20
N ALA A 73 -18.14 -2.87 18.42
CA ALA A 73 -19.11 -1.80 18.17
C ALA A 73 -18.79 -0.54 19.00
N ALA A 74 -18.39 -0.69 20.27
CA ALA A 74 -18.02 0.43 21.13
C ALA A 74 -16.87 1.25 20.52
N ALA A 75 -15.86 0.56 20.01
CA ALA A 75 -14.68 1.19 19.44
C ALA A 75 -14.99 1.90 18.11
N ILE A 76 -15.79 1.29 17.22
CA ILE A 76 -16.24 1.90 15.98
C ILE A 76 -17.08 3.16 16.26
N MET A 77 -18.04 3.06 17.18
CA MET A 77 -18.85 4.21 17.59
C MET A 77 -18.01 5.32 18.22
N LEU A 78 -17.01 4.97 19.03
CA LEU A 78 -16.08 5.93 19.62
C LEU A 78 -15.26 6.63 18.52
N LYS A 79 -14.67 5.88 17.57
CA LYS A 79 -13.96 6.42 16.39
C LYS A 79 -14.84 7.45 15.67
N ASN A 80 -16.06 7.07 15.34
CA ASN A 80 -16.99 7.93 14.61
C ASN A 80 -17.39 9.18 15.40
N ASN A 81 -17.61 9.05 16.72
CA ASN A 81 -17.91 10.20 17.57
C ASN A 81 -16.72 11.17 17.68
N VAL A 82 -15.49 10.65 17.77
CA VAL A 82 -14.27 11.48 17.72
C VAL A 82 -14.17 12.17 16.36
N LYS A 83 -14.30 11.44 15.25
CA LYS A 83 -14.24 11.99 13.89
C LYS A 83 -15.20 13.18 13.71
N SER A 84 -16.44 13.04 14.14
CA SER A 84 -17.46 14.08 13.93
C SER A 84 -17.45 15.21 14.96
N ASN A 85 -17.09 14.93 16.23
CA ASN A 85 -17.39 15.84 17.34
C ASN A 85 -16.20 16.09 18.29
N TYR A 86 -14.98 15.68 17.97
CA TYR A 86 -13.86 15.79 18.93
C TYR A 86 -13.66 17.19 19.51
N LYS A 87 -13.78 18.24 18.69
CA LYS A 87 -13.60 19.64 19.13
C LYS A 87 -14.64 20.07 20.18
N SER A 88 -15.88 19.57 20.09
CA SER A 88 -16.97 19.90 21.01
C SER A 88 -17.03 19.00 22.25
N LEU A 89 -16.22 17.94 22.32
CA LEU A 89 -16.15 17.08 23.50
C LEU A 89 -15.63 17.85 24.73
N PRO A 90 -16.18 17.58 25.93
CA PRO A 90 -15.62 18.08 27.18
C PRO A 90 -14.15 17.66 27.35
N ASP A 91 -13.31 18.56 27.88
CA ASP A 91 -11.87 18.27 28.05
C ASP A 91 -11.60 17.14 29.06
N GLU A 92 -12.51 16.95 30.02
CA GLU A 92 -12.49 15.79 30.93
C GLU A 92 -12.67 14.48 30.16
N SER A 93 -13.64 14.41 29.22
CA SER A 93 -13.86 13.24 28.38
C SER A 93 -12.70 13.02 27.39
N LYS A 94 -12.15 14.08 26.77
CA LYS A 94 -10.93 13.96 25.94
C LYS A 94 -9.76 13.37 26.74
N SER A 95 -9.58 13.84 27.98
CA SER A 95 -8.50 13.34 28.84
C SER A 95 -8.73 11.89 29.26
N TYR A 96 -9.97 11.52 29.56
CA TYR A 96 -10.34 10.14 29.88
C TYR A 96 -10.14 9.19 28.69
N ILE A 97 -10.58 9.57 27.49
CA ILE A 97 -10.37 8.77 26.28
C ILE A 97 -8.88 8.52 26.08
N ARG A 98 -8.06 9.58 26.10
CA ARG A 98 -6.60 9.50 25.92
C ARG A 98 -5.93 8.58 26.94
N SER A 99 -6.29 8.68 28.22
CA SER A 99 -5.68 7.83 29.27
C SER A 99 -6.14 6.37 29.23
N THR A 100 -7.34 6.10 28.68
CA THR A 100 -7.99 4.79 28.75
C THR A 100 -7.71 3.97 27.50
N ILE A 101 -7.82 4.56 26.32
CA ILE A 101 -7.80 3.83 25.05
C ILE A 101 -6.45 3.13 24.78
N VAL A 102 -5.35 3.69 25.27
CA VAL A 102 -3.99 3.14 25.14
C VAL A 102 -3.89 1.74 25.76
N SER A 103 -4.68 1.44 26.81
CA SER A 103 -4.72 0.10 27.41
C SER A 103 -5.28 -0.96 26.45
N GLY A 104 -6.14 -0.57 25.49
CA GLY A 104 -6.67 -1.46 24.46
C GLY A 104 -5.60 -2.01 23.51
N LEU A 105 -4.45 -1.33 23.40
CA LEU A 105 -3.30 -1.84 22.64
C LEU A 105 -2.65 -3.07 23.29
N ARG A 106 -2.93 -3.32 24.57
CA ARG A 106 -2.43 -4.48 25.32
C ARG A 106 -3.40 -5.67 25.28
N ASP A 107 -4.48 -5.59 24.50
CA ASP A 107 -5.49 -6.65 24.43
C ASP A 107 -4.94 -7.89 23.73
N ALA A 108 -5.34 -9.07 24.20
CA ALA A 108 -4.95 -10.35 23.59
C ALA A 108 -5.52 -10.51 22.16
N ASN A 109 -6.69 -9.93 21.89
CA ASN A 109 -7.34 -9.99 20.60
C ASN A 109 -6.82 -8.90 19.65
N THR A 110 -6.29 -9.32 18.50
CA THR A 110 -5.72 -8.44 17.47
C THR A 110 -6.73 -7.42 16.93
N GLN A 111 -8.01 -7.79 16.78
CA GLN A 111 -9.05 -6.90 16.29
C GLN A 111 -9.30 -5.74 17.27
N ILE A 112 -9.34 -6.02 18.58
CA ILE A 112 -9.48 -4.98 19.61
C ILE A 112 -8.26 -4.05 19.62
N ARG A 113 -7.03 -4.59 19.50
CA ARG A 113 -5.82 -3.76 19.38
C ARG A 113 -5.91 -2.82 18.17
N ASN A 114 -6.36 -3.34 17.03
CA ASN A 114 -6.54 -2.56 15.81
C ASN A 114 -7.58 -1.44 15.98
N PHE A 115 -8.72 -1.74 16.61
CA PHE A 115 -9.75 -0.73 16.88
C PHE A 115 -9.28 0.34 17.87
N ALA A 116 -8.60 -0.05 18.95
CA ALA A 116 -8.00 0.90 19.89
C ALA A 116 -6.97 1.79 19.19
N GLY A 117 -6.13 1.21 18.32
CA GLY A 117 -5.23 1.93 17.44
C GLY A 117 -5.96 2.95 16.58
N ASN A 118 -7.03 2.57 15.88
CA ASN A 118 -7.82 3.47 15.03
C ASN A 118 -8.42 4.66 15.82
N VAL A 119 -8.90 4.41 17.04
CA VAL A 119 -9.39 5.51 17.91
C VAL A 119 -8.25 6.44 18.30
N ILE A 120 -7.06 5.91 18.62
CA ILE A 120 -5.88 6.73 18.94
C ILE A 120 -5.51 7.60 17.73
N THR A 121 -5.41 7.02 16.54
CA THR A 121 -5.08 7.76 15.31
C THR A 121 -6.11 8.84 15.03
N GLU A 122 -7.40 8.55 15.20
CA GLU A 122 -8.48 9.51 15.02
C GLU A 122 -8.39 10.68 16.01
N VAL A 123 -8.10 10.41 17.29
CA VAL A 123 -7.90 11.45 18.31
C VAL A 123 -6.74 12.37 17.93
N VAL A 124 -5.64 11.79 17.43
CA VAL A 124 -4.48 12.56 16.95
C VAL A 124 -4.83 13.37 15.70
N ARG A 125 -5.55 12.79 14.74
CA ARG A 125 -5.98 13.48 13.52
C ARG A 125 -6.86 14.69 13.81
N GLN A 126 -7.84 14.55 14.71
CA GLN A 126 -8.74 15.65 15.07
C GLN A 126 -8.10 16.68 16.02
N GLY A 127 -7.17 16.24 16.87
CA GLY A 127 -6.49 17.10 17.86
C GLY A 127 -5.18 17.73 17.39
N GLY A 128 -4.62 17.22 16.30
CA GLY A 128 -3.24 17.47 15.87
C GLY A 128 -2.21 16.75 16.74
N ILE A 129 -1.00 16.57 16.21
CA ILE A 129 0.14 15.93 16.92
C ILE A 129 0.41 16.58 18.27
N LEU A 130 0.33 17.91 18.35
CA LEU A 130 0.57 18.66 19.59
C LEU A 130 -0.62 18.64 20.57
N GLY A 131 -1.80 18.17 20.14
CA GLY A 131 -2.98 18.01 21.00
C GLY A 131 -2.85 16.84 21.98
N TRP A 132 -1.94 15.89 21.70
CA TRP A 132 -1.62 14.77 22.58
C TRP A 132 -0.12 14.45 22.54
N PRO A 133 0.74 15.33 23.10
CA PRO A 133 2.18 15.25 22.91
C PRO A 133 2.84 14.00 23.55
N GLN A 134 2.19 13.37 24.53
CA GLN A 134 2.70 12.16 25.18
C GLN A 134 2.43 10.87 24.39
N VAL A 135 1.51 10.88 23.40
CA VAL A 135 1.13 9.64 22.70
C VAL A 135 2.31 8.99 21.99
N LEU A 136 3.16 9.78 21.34
CA LEU A 136 4.32 9.28 20.59
C LEU A 136 5.38 8.68 21.53
N PRO A 137 5.84 9.38 22.60
CA PRO A 137 6.69 8.79 23.62
C PRO A 137 6.10 7.52 24.26
N ASP A 138 4.81 7.53 24.63
CA ASP A 138 4.16 6.40 25.31
C ASP A 138 4.11 5.16 24.40
N LEU A 139 3.77 5.35 23.12
CA LEU A 139 3.78 4.26 22.13
C LEU A 139 5.19 3.73 21.90
N LEU A 140 6.19 4.61 21.71
CA LEU A 140 7.58 4.20 21.52
C LEU A 140 8.12 3.41 22.71
N SER A 141 7.84 3.86 23.93
CA SER A 141 8.23 3.16 25.16
C SER A 141 7.60 1.77 25.25
N MET A 142 6.33 1.65 24.86
CA MET A 142 5.63 0.37 24.80
C MET A 142 6.20 -0.57 23.73
N VAL A 143 6.54 -0.07 22.54
CA VAL A 143 7.17 -0.87 21.46
C VAL A 143 8.57 -1.32 21.85
N ALA A 144 9.37 -0.43 22.44
CA ALA A 144 10.73 -0.73 22.88
C ALA A 144 10.75 -1.58 24.17
N ASN A 145 9.59 -1.80 24.80
CA ASN A 145 9.45 -2.53 26.06
C ASN A 145 10.40 -2.01 27.15
N GLU A 146 10.51 -0.68 27.29
CA GLU A 146 11.47 -0.05 28.21
C GLU A 146 11.21 -0.40 29.68
N ASP A 147 9.94 -0.63 30.04
CA ASP A 147 9.51 -1.02 31.39
C ASP A 147 9.62 -2.53 31.67
N GLY A 148 9.90 -3.33 30.63
CA GLY A 148 9.93 -4.80 30.70
C GLY A 148 8.56 -5.46 30.91
N GLN A 149 7.47 -4.71 30.81
CA GLN A 149 6.10 -5.18 31.06
C GLN A 149 5.24 -5.30 29.80
N ALA A 150 5.72 -4.83 28.65
CA ALA A 150 4.99 -4.91 27.39
C ALA A 150 5.09 -6.32 26.79
N SER A 151 3.95 -7.01 26.66
CA SER A 151 3.87 -8.28 25.94
C SER A 151 4.15 -8.10 24.45
N THR A 152 4.35 -9.20 23.73
CA THR A 152 4.49 -9.20 22.26
C THR A 152 3.28 -8.57 21.57
N GLU A 153 2.08 -8.82 22.09
CA GLU A 153 0.83 -8.25 21.60
C GLU A 153 0.76 -6.74 21.85
N ALA A 154 1.23 -6.29 23.03
CA ALA A 154 1.27 -4.88 23.36
C ALA A 154 2.26 -4.11 22.47
N GLN A 155 3.46 -4.65 22.24
CA GLN A 155 4.43 -4.08 21.31
C GLN A 155 3.87 -4.01 19.89
N ASP A 156 3.18 -5.07 19.45
CA ASP A 156 2.51 -5.14 18.16
C ASP A 156 1.40 -4.09 18.02
N GLY A 157 0.52 -3.97 19.02
CA GLY A 157 -0.55 -2.99 19.05
C GLY A 157 -0.01 -1.56 19.02
N ALA A 158 0.99 -1.26 19.85
CA ALA A 158 1.63 0.05 19.90
C ALA A 158 2.33 0.40 18.58
N MET A 159 3.04 -0.55 17.97
CA MET A 159 3.71 -0.31 16.69
C MET A 159 2.69 -0.09 15.56
N GLY A 160 1.57 -0.81 15.58
CA GLY A 160 0.48 -0.60 14.62
C GLY A 160 -0.17 0.78 14.75
N ALA A 161 -0.45 1.24 15.97
CA ALA A 161 -0.96 2.59 16.21
C ALA A 161 0.05 3.67 15.78
N LEU A 162 1.34 3.46 16.10
CA LEU A 162 2.42 4.39 15.76
C LEU A 162 2.62 4.51 14.24
N PHE A 163 2.56 3.39 13.51
CA PHE A 163 2.63 3.37 12.06
C PHE A 163 1.48 4.17 11.43
N LYS A 164 0.24 3.92 11.85
CA LYS A 164 -0.94 4.68 11.37
C LYS A 164 -0.84 6.17 11.65
N ILE A 165 -0.33 6.56 12.83
CA ILE A 165 -0.08 7.98 13.12
C ILE A 165 0.94 8.57 12.15
N CYS A 166 2.00 7.82 11.80
CA CYS A 166 3.01 8.27 10.85
C CYS A 166 2.43 8.48 9.44
N GLU A 167 1.62 7.54 8.95
CA GLU A 167 0.94 7.65 7.65
C GLU A 167 0.00 8.86 7.61
N ASP A 168 -0.94 8.94 8.55
CA ASP A 168 -1.98 9.98 8.60
C ASP A 168 -1.41 11.39 8.83
N ASN A 169 -0.22 11.49 9.45
CA ASN A 169 0.33 12.78 9.91
C ASN A 169 1.75 13.03 9.38
N ARG A 170 2.15 12.40 8.28
CA ARG A 170 3.51 12.47 7.71
C ARG A 170 4.07 13.90 7.64
N ARG A 171 3.31 14.81 7.02
CA ARG A 171 3.69 16.22 6.88
C ARG A 171 3.77 16.96 8.22
N ALA A 172 2.84 16.67 9.13
CA ALA A 172 2.82 17.30 10.45
C ALA A 172 3.98 16.84 11.33
N LEU A 173 4.39 15.56 11.23
CA LEU A 173 5.53 15.02 11.97
C LEU A 173 6.88 15.59 11.52
N ASP A 174 6.99 16.03 10.26
CA ASP A 174 8.17 16.71 9.72
C ASP A 174 8.06 18.24 9.72
N ALA A 175 6.95 18.80 10.20
CA ALA A 175 6.77 20.25 10.31
C ALA A 175 7.56 20.83 11.49
N ASP A 176 8.15 22.01 11.29
CA ASP A 176 8.89 22.71 12.36
C ASP A 176 7.94 23.45 13.29
N TYR A 177 7.91 23.03 14.56
CA TYR A 177 7.08 23.67 15.59
C TYR A 177 7.92 24.61 16.47
N PRO A 178 7.45 25.85 16.73
CA PRO A 178 8.18 26.81 17.55
C PRO A 178 8.53 26.24 18.93
N ASN A 179 9.82 26.29 19.29
CA ASN A 179 10.40 25.79 20.54
C ASN A 179 10.33 24.26 20.76
N GLN A 180 9.80 23.48 19.81
CA GLN A 180 9.75 22.01 19.90
C GLN A 180 10.51 21.33 18.75
N GLY A 181 10.78 22.05 17.65
CA GLY A 181 11.42 21.49 16.47
C GLY A 181 10.48 20.56 15.69
N ARG A 182 11.06 19.73 14.82
CA ARG A 182 10.34 18.69 14.07
C ARG A 182 10.21 17.42 14.89
N PRO A 183 8.99 16.89 15.16
CA PRO A 183 8.80 15.64 15.89
C PRO A 183 9.58 14.46 15.31
N LEU A 184 9.70 14.40 13.99
CA LEU A 184 10.43 13.34 13.28
C LEU A 184 11.91 13.28 13.66
N VAL A 185 12.54 14.37 14.10
CA VAL A 185 13.93 14.38 14.59
C VAL A 185 14.10 13.48 15.81
N TYR A 186 13.06 13.36 16.64
CA TYR A 186 13.05 12.43 17.78
C TYR A 186 12.61 11.02 17.38
N LEU A 187 11.61 10.89 16.52
CA LEU A 187 11.04 9.59 16.13
C LEU A 187 12.00 8.75 15.28
N LEU A 188 12.66 9.37 14.29
CA LEU A 188 13.42 8.66 13.28
C LEU A 188 14.58 7.83 13.89
N PRO A 189 15.42 8.36 14.81
CA PRO A 189 16.43 7.55 15.49
C PRO A 189 15.83 6.38 16.28
N LYS A 190 14.63 6.54 16.86
CA LYS A 190 13.94 5.47 17.59
C LYS A 190 13.45 4.36 16.66
N PHE A 191 12.92 4.69 15.49
CA PHE A 191 12.60 3.68 14.48
C PHE A 191 13.85 2.92 14.04
N VAL A 192 14.96 3.62 13.82
CA VAL A 192 16.24 2.98 13.48
C VAL A 192 16.70 2.02 14.60
N GLU A 193 16.60 2.42 15.87
CA GLU A 193 16.89 1.52 17.01
C GLU A 193 16.03 0.26 16.96
N LEU A 194 14.72 0.40 16.70
CA LEU A 194 13.77 -0.71 16.61
C LEU A 194 14.05 -1.69 15.46
N THR A 195 14.76 -1.28 14.41
CA THR A 195 15.24 -2.20 13.37
C THR A 195 16.30 -3.20 13.87
N ASN A 196 16.79 -3.05 15.10
CA ASN A 196 17.67 -4.02 15.77
C ASN A 196 16.93 -4.94 16.74
N SER A 197 15.60 -4.86 16.79
CA SER A 197 14.78 -5.70 17.69
C SER A 197 14.99 -7.20 17.41
N PRO A 198 15.00 -8.06 18.45
CA PRO A 198 15.00 -9.50 18.25
C PRO A 198 13.73 -9.98 17.52
N SER A 199 12.62 -9.24 17.60
CA SER A 199 11.38 -9.57 16.91
C SER A 199 11.40 -9.09 15.46
N ALA A 200 11.34 -10.03 14.51
CA ALA A 200 11.26 -9.72 13.08
C ALA A 200 10.07 -8.82 12.74
N LYS A 201 8.92 -9.06 13.38
CA LYS A 201 7.71 -8.25 13.23
C LYS A 201 7.90 -6.78 13.65
N ILE A 202 8.71 -6.53 14.67
CA ILE A 202 9.03 -5.15 15.09
C ILE A 202 10.03 -4.53 14.12
N ARG A 203 11.03 -5.29 13.65
CA ARG A 203 11.99 -4.81 12.64
C ARG A 203 11.29 -4.40 11.36
N SER A 204 10.42 -5.26 10.82
CA SER A 204 9.69 -5.00 9.57
C SER A 204 8.78 -3.78 9.70
N ARG A 205 8.00 -3.69 10.78
CA ARG A 205 7.15 -2.52 11.04
C ARG A 205 7.93 -1.23 11.26
N ALA A 206 9.07 -1.29 11.96
CA ALA A 206 9.92 -0.12 12.16
C ALA A 206 10.47 0.39 10.82
N LEU A 207 10.89 -0.52 9.93
CA LEU A 207 11.31 -0.15 8.58
C LEU A 207 10.15 0.38 7.74
N SER A 208 8.96 -0.22 7.83
CA SER A 208 7.75 0.31 7.21
C SER A 208 7.44 1.74 7.66
N ALA A 209 7.56 2.03 8.96
CA ALA A 209 7.37 3.38 9.50
C ALA A 209 8.44 4.37 9.00
N ILE A 210 9.69 3.93 8.78
CA ILE A 210 10.73 4.75 8.14
C ILE A 210 10.34 5.04 6.68
N ASN A 211 9.86 4.04 5.94
CA ASN A 211 9.48 4.17 4.54
C ASN A 211 8.39 5.21 4.30
N VAL A 212 7.45 5.38 5.24
CA VAL A 212 6.44 6.47 5.18
C VAL A 212 7.10 7.83 4.94
N PHE A 213 8.26 8.10 5.54
CA PHE A 213 8.96 9.37 5.42
C PHE A 213 9.89 9.46 4.21
N LEU A 214 10.03 8.36 3.47
CA LEU A 214 10.77 8.26 2.21
C LEU A 214 9.84 8.29 0.97
N THR A 215 8.52 8.33 1.16
CA THR A 215 7.56 8.57 0.08
C THR A 215 7.55 10.04 -0.33
N GLU A 216 7.51 10.30 -1.64
CA GLU A 216 7.51 11.65 -2.20
C GLU A 216 6.28 12.48 -1.75
N PRO A 217 6.44 13.79 -1.46
CA PRO A 217 7.71 14.47 -1.24
C PRO A 217 8.44 13.93 0.00
N ILE A 218 9.70 13.53 -0.13
CA ILE A 218 10.50 12.98 0.97
C ILE A 218 10.59 13.98 2.13
N ALA A 219 10.39 13.49 3.36
CA ALA A 219 10.49 14.31 4.56
C ALA A 219 11.89 14.92 4.69
N LEU A 220 11.97 16.22 5.00
CA LEU A 220 13.21 16.95 5.16
C LEU A 220 14.12 16.31 6.22
N THR A 221 13.55 15.85 7.35
CA THR A 221 14.34 15.18 8.39
C THR A 221 14.95 13.87 7.87
N ALA A 222 14.20 13.09 7.09
CA ALA A 222 14.73 11.85 6.50
C ALA A 222 15.84 12.16 5.49
N LYS A 223 15.63 13.16 4.62
CA LYS A 223 16.61 13.63 3.64
C LYS A 223 17.92 14.08 4.28
N GLU A 224 17.85 14.85 5.36
CA GLU A 224 19.04 15.34 6.10
C GLU A 224 19.81 14.21 6.79
N ASN A 225 19.13 13.12 7.17
CA ASN A 225 19.73 12.00 7.89
C ASN A 225 20.01 10.77 7.01
N ILE A 226 19.80 10.86 5.69
CA ILE A 226 19.88 9.70 4.78
C ILE A 226 21.23 8.97 4.84
N GLN A 227 22.32 9.71 5.05
CA GLN A 227 23.67 9.16 5.17
C GLN A 227 23.84 8.24 6.40
N GLY A 228 23.07 8.49 7.46
CA GLY A 228 23.04 7.63 8.65
C GLY A 228 22.03 6.49 8.54
N LEU A 229 20.94 6.69 7.78
CA LEU A 229 19.88 5.68 7.57
C LEU A 229 20.34 4.55 6.64
N LEU A 230 20.98 4.90 5.51
CA LEU A 230 21.30 3.92 4.47
C LEU A 230 22.13 2.72 4.99
N PRO A 231 23.19 2.89 5.79
CA PRO A 231 23.92 1.75 6.35
C PRO A 231 23.07 0.84 7.23
N GLN A 232 22.05 1.39 7.92
CA GLN A 232 21.14 0.61 8.77
C GLN A 232 20.17 -0.21 7.92
N ILE A 233 19.71 0.35 6.81
CA ILE A 233 18.87 -0.36 5.81
C ILE A 233 19.69 -1.48 5.15
N VAL A 234 20.93 -1.19 4.72
CA VAL A 234 21.80 -2.19 4.07
C VAL A 234 22.09 -3.36 5.00
N ARG A 235 22.25 -3.16 6.31
CA ARG A 235 22.40 -4.25 7.28
C ARG A 235 21.23 -5.25 7.21
N LEU A 236 20.01 -4.76 6.99
CA LEU A 236 18.79 -5.57 6.94
C LEU A 236 18.63 -6.39 5.66
N THR A 237 19.46 -6.17 4.63
CA THR A 237 19.50 -7.02 3.42
C THR A 237 19.86 -8.48 3.74
N SER A 238 20.49 -8.72 4.90
CA SER A 238 20.86 -10.05 5.39
C SER A 238 19.85 -10.64 6.40
N ASP A 239 18.69 -10.00 6.60
CA ASP A 239 17.67 -10.50 7.52
C ASP A 239 17.04 -11.79 6.98
N GLU A 240 16.76 -12.75 7.87
CA GLU A 240 16.18 -14.04 7.51
C GLU A 240 14.66 -13.96 7.27
N ASN A 241 14.01 -12.86 7.70
CA ASN A 241 12.56 -12.69 7.58
C ASN A 241 12.18 -11.93 6.31
N ASP A 242 11.25 -12.51 5.54
CA ASP A 242 10.79 -11.97 4.27
C ASP A 242 10.15 -10.60 4.40
N ASP A 243 9.31 -10.35 5.41
CA ASP A 243 8.69 -9.03 5.61
C ASP A 243 9.73 -7.93 5.80
N VAL A 244 10.84 -8.23 6.50
CA VAL A 244 11.94 -7.28 6.65
C VAL A 244 12.59 -7.01 5.29
N ARG A 245 12.92 -8.08 4.54
CA ARG A 245 13.52 -7.97 3.20
C ARG A 245 12.61 -7.24 2.21
N ARG A 246 11.29 -7.44 2.31
CA ARG A 246 10.25 -6.78 1.53
C ARG A 246 10.30 -5.27 1.73
N PHE A 247 10.28 -4.83 2.99
CA PHE A 247 10.40 -3.39 3.28
C PHE A 247 11.77 -2.81 2.94
N VAL A 248 12.86 -3.61 2.91
CA VAL A 248 14.17 -3.15 2.40
C VAL A 248 14.10 -2.89 0.90
N CYS A 249 13.51 -3.80 0.11
CA CYS A 249 13.27 -3.60 -1.31
C CYS A 249 12.43 -2.34 -1.57
N ARG A 250 11.34 -2.18 -0.82
CA ARG A 250 10.51 -0.97 -0.88
C ARG A 250 11.29 0.30 -0.54
N THR A 251 12.20 0.26 0.44
CA THR A 251 13.09 1.40 0.73
C THR A 251 13.97 1.74 -0.47
N PHE A 252 14.51 0.75 -1.18
CA PHE A 252 15.31 1.00 -2.37
C PHE A 252 14.49 1.57 -3.52
N ALA A 253 13.25 1.09 -3.74
CA ALA A 253 12.34 1.67 -4.74
C ALA A 253 12.02 3.14 -4.44
N LEU A 254 11.61 3.44 -3.19
CA LEU A 254 11.33 4.83 -2.75
C LEU A 254 12.54 5.77 -2.92
N LEU A 255 13.74 5.28 -2.61
CA LEU A 255 14.97 6.05 -2.80
C LEU A 255 15.39 6.16 -4.27
N ALA A 256 15.02 5.20 -5.12
CA ALA A 256 15.28 5.25 -6.56
C ALA A 256 14.45 6.34 -7.25
N ASP A 257 13.21 6.53 -6.81
CA ASP A 257 12.33 7.62 -7.26
C ASP A 257 12.78 8.97 -6.67
N GLY A 258 12.82 9.10 -5.34
CA GLY A 258 12.99 10.40 -4.69
C GLY A 258 14.43 10.87 -4.43
N MET A 259 15.39 9.95 -4.27
CA MET A 259 16.80 10.27 -3.96
C MET A 259 17.82 9.42 -4.73
N PRO A 260 17.73 9.32 -6.07
CA PRO A 260 18.50 8.38 -6.89
C PRO A 260 20.03 8.53 -6.73
N ALA A 261 20.51 9.76 -6.52
CA ALA A 261 21.94 10.05 -6.37
C ALA A 261 22.56 9.39 -5.14
N VAL A 262 21.76 9.07 -4.11
CA VAL A 262 22.25 8.36 -2.91
C VAL A 262 22.50 6.88 -3.19
N LEU A 263 21.74 6.28 -4.11
CA LEU A 263 21.88 4.86 -4.45
C LEU A 263 22.97 4.61 -5.49
N ALA A 264 23.23 5.58 -6.38
CA ALA A 264 24.17 5.43 -7.50
C ALA A 264 25.56 4.85 -7.11
N PRO A 265 26.22 5.25 -6.01
CA PRO A 265 27.50 4.68 -5.59
C PRO A 265 27.45 3.21 -5.16
N HIS A 266 26.25 2.70 -4.85
CA HIS A 266 26.00 1.37 -4.28
C HIS A 266 25.22 0.47 -5.23
N LEU A 267 25.00 0.92 -6.47
CA LEU A 267 24.06 0.31 -7.41
C LEU A 267 24.35 -1.16 -7.70
N GLU A 268 25.61 -1.56 -7.86
CA GLU A 268 25.98 -2.96 -8.13
C GLU A 268 25.45 -3.91 -7.05
N GLY A 269 25.68 -3.58 -5.77
CA GLY A 269 25.22 -4.40 -4.65
C GLY A 269 23.69 -4.39 -4.50
N ILE A 270 23.05 -3.25 -4.79
CA ILE A 270 21.59 -3.14 -4.76
C ILE A 270 20.97 -4.01 -5.86
N VAL A 271 21.49 -3.93 -7.09
CA VAL A 271 21.04 -4.75 -8.22
C VAL A 271 21.19 -6.24 -7.92
N ASP A 272 22.37 -6.68 -7.45
CA ASP A 272 22.58 -8.10 -7.15
C ASP A 272 21.63 -8.59 -6.03
N TYR A 273 21.34 -7.74 -5.03
CA TYR A 273 20.38 -8.06 -3.97
C TYR A 273 18.93 -8.11 -4.47
N THR A 274 18.47 -7.09 -5.20
CA THR A 274 17.08 -7.01 -5.69
C THR A 274 16.80 -8.12 -6.70
N LEU A 275 17.75 -8.47 -7.59
CA LEU A 275 17.62 -9.63 -8.47
C LEU A 275 17.52 -10.95 -7.69
N ALA A 276 18.21 -11.07 -6.56
CA ALA A 276 18.11 -12.26 -5.72
C ALA A 276 16.75 -12.36 -5.03
N GLN A 277 16.17 -11.23 -4.59
CA GLN A 277 14.83 -11.20 -3.99
C GLN A 277 13.72 -11.42 -5.03
N GLN A 278 13.85 -10.81 -6.21
CA GLN A 278 12.86 -10.90 -7.29
C GLN A 278 12.70 -12.33 -7.85
N LYS A 279 13.76 -13.15 -7.75
CA LYS A 279 13.73 -14.58 -8.14
C LYS A 279 13.06 -15.48 -7.11
N ASP A 280 12.66 -14.94 -5.96
CA ASP A 280 12.03 -15.73 -4.91
C ASP A 280 10.56 -16.04 -5.27
N VAL A 281 10.35 -17.19 -5.92
CA VAL A 281 9.02 -17.66 -6.33
C VAL A 281 8.12 -18.08 -5.15
N GLN A 282 8.64 -18.11 -3.92
CA GLN A 282 7.83 -18.49 -2.75
C GLN A 282 7.09 -17.29 -2.15
N ASN A 283 7.51 -16.07 -2.47
CA ASN A 283 6.95 -14.86 -1.90
C ASN A 283 6.80 -13.78 -2.99
N GLU A 284 5.65 -13.79 -3.67
CA GLU A 284 5.35 -12.86 -4.76
C GLU A 284 5.34 -11.40 -4.31
N GLU A 285 4.92 -11.11 -3.07
CA GLU A 285 4.96 -9.75 -2.52
C GLU A 285 6.40 -9.23 -2.41
N LEU A 286 7.31 -10.04 -1.88
CA LEU A 286 8.75 -9.70 -1.82
C LEU A 286 9.33 -9.53 -3.22
N ALA A 287 8.96 -10.40 -4.16
CA ALA A 287 9.42 -10.32 -5.52
C ALA A 287 8.92 -9.05 -6.24
N LEU A 288 7.66 -8.66 -6.00
CA LEU A 288 7.07 -7.42 -6.50
C LEU A 288 7.81 -6.19 -5.93
N ASP A 289 7.95 -6.07 -4.60
CA ASP A 289 8.67 -4.96 -3.98
C ASP A 289 10.13 -4.88 -4.48
N ALA A 290 10.76 -6.02 -4.82
CA ALA A 290 12.07 -6.06 -5.44
C ALA A 290 12.08 -5.59 -6.90
N ALA A 291 11.07 -5.96 -7.68
CA ALA A 291 10.90 -5.53 -9.07
C ALA A 291 10.63 -4.02 -9.19
N GLU A 292 9.89 -3.44 -8.23
CA GLU A 292 9.60 -2.01 -8.17
C GLU A 292 10.88 -1.15 -8.16
N PHE A 293 11.97 -1.64 -7.58
CA PHE A 293 13.26 -0.95 -7.67
C PHE A 293 13.69 -0.73 -9.13
N PHE A 294 13.54 -1.74 -10.00
CA PHE A 294 13.90 -1.62 -11.41
C PHE A 294 12.95 -0.70 -12.17
N PHE A 295 11.67 -0.74 -11.84
CA PHE A 295 10.67 0.17 -12.39
C PHE A 295 11.06 1.64 -12.11
N GLU A 296 11.31 1.97 -10.84
CA GLU A 296 11.69 3.32 -10.44
C GLU A 296 13.07 3.73 -10.97
N ALA A 297 14.06 2.84 -10.84
CA ALA A 297 15.42 3.10 -11.31
C ALA A 297 15.48 3.30 -12.82
N SER A 298 14.66 2.60 -13.61
CA SER A 298 14.58 2.77 -15.06
C SER A 298 13.91 4.10 -15.45
N SER A 299 13.02 4.63 -14.62
CA SER A 299 12.28 5.88 -14.88
C SER A 299 13.07 7.14 -14.52
N THR A 300 14.13 6.98 -13.72
CA THR A 300 14.93 8.07 -13.17
C THR A 300 16.31 8.17 -13.84
N PRO A 301 16.64 9.26 -14.56
CA PRO A 301 17.84 9.35 -15.40
C PRO A 301 19.16 9.00 -14.70
N VAL A 302 19.35 9.44 -13.46
CA VAL A 302 20.59 9.20 -12.70
C VAL A 302 20.84 7.71 -12.49
N LEU A 303 19.82 6.93 -12.15
CA LEU A 303 19.99 5.49 -11.95
C LEU A 303 19.92 4.74 -13.27
N ARG A 304 18.95 5.09 -14.13
CA ARG A 304 18.76 4.49 -15.44
C ARG A 304 20.07 4.44 -16.21
N ASP A 305 20.76 5.56 -16.38
CA ASP A 305 22.00 5.62 -17.15
C ASP A 305 23.12 4.74 -16.53
N ASN A 306 23.09 4.54 -15.20
CA ASN A 306 24.02 3.67 -14.48
C ASN A 306 23.62 2.17 -14.49
N LEU A 307 22.41 1.81 -14.96
CA LEU A 307 21.97 0.41 -15.09
C LEU A 307 22.59 -0.31 -16.30
N GLN A 308 23.16 0.43 -17.27
CA GLN A 308 23.70 -0.13 -18.52
C GLN A 308 24.60 -1.37 -18.33
N PRO A 309 25.56 -1.39 -17.37
CA PRO A 309 26.46 -2.54 -17.20
C PRO A 309 25.75 -3.81 -16.71
N PHE A 310 24.53 -3.67 -16.17
CA PHE A 310 23.79 -4.73 -15.52
C PHE A 310 22.63 -5.27 -16.35
N LEU A 311 22.36 -4.71 -17.53
CA LEU A 311 21.24 -5.11 -18.40
C LEU A 311 21.22 -6.61 -18.70
N SER A 312 22.39 -7.21 -18.93
CA SER A 312 22.53 -8.66 -19.18
C SER A 312 22.14 -9.55 -18.00
N LYS A 313 22.12 -9.00 -16.78
CA LYS A 313 21.62 -9.66 -15.56
C LYS A 313 20.15 -9.33 -15.28
N ILE A 314 19.75 -8.07 -15.49
CA ILE A 314 18.43 -7.55 -15.11
C ILE A 314 17.35 -8.04 -16.07
N VAL A 315 17.54 -7.82 -17.37
CA VAL A 315 16.51 -8.06 -18.39
C VAL A 315 16.01 -9.51 -18.37
N PRO A 316 16.87 -10.55 -18.30
CA PRO A 316 16.38 -11.93 -18.25
C PRO A 316 15.46 -12.21 -17.05
N VAL A 317 15.74 -11.62 -15.89
CA VAL A 317 14.92 -11.82 -14.68
C VAL A 317 13.57 -11.15 -14.83
N LEU A 318 13.54 -9.93 -15.38
CA LEU A 318 12.27 -9.26 -15.67
C LEU A 318 11.44 -10.08 -16.66
N LEU A 319 12.05 -10.64 -17.71
CA LEU A 319 11.35 -11.47 -18.69
C LEU A 319 10.77 -12.75 -18.05
N ASP A 320 11.54 -13.42 -17.19
CA ASP A 320 11.05 -14.60 -16.44
C ASP A 320 9.88 -14.24 -15.52
N CYS A 321 9.92 -13.07 -14.87
CA CYS A 321 8.85 -12.54 -14.02
C CYS A 321 7.61 -12.04 -14.79
N MET A 322 7.65 -11.98 -16.12
CA MET A 322 6.48 -11.65 -16.94
C MET A 322 5.60 -12.87 -17.20
N VAL A 323 6.03 -14.09 -16.91
CA VAL A 323 5.18 -15.28 -17.00
C VAL A 323 4.12 -15.21 -15.89
N TYR A 324 2.86 -15.55 -16.21
CA TYR A 324 1.79 -15.62 -15.20
C TYR A 324 2.18 -16.55 -14.04
N SER A 325 1.75 -16.24 -12.82
CA SER A 325 1.92 -17.13 -11.67
C SER A 325 1.15 -18.44 -11.87
N GLU A 326 1.49 -19.48 -11.12
CA GLU A 326 0.75 -20.76 -11.20
C GLU A 326 -0.72 -20.58 -10.81
N ASP A 327 -1.01 -19.72 -9.84
CA ASP A 327 -2.37 -19.41 -9.39
C ASP A 327 -3.17 -18.65 -10.47
N ASP A 328 -2.53 -17.68 -11.14
CA ASP A 328 -3.14 -16.97 -12.27
C ASP A 328 -3.38 -17.90 -13.46
N GLN A 329 -2.42 -18.79 -13.76
CA GLN A 329 -2.60 -19.78 -14.82
C GLN A 329 -3.79 -20.69 -14.55
N LEU A 330 -3.92 -21.20 -13.31
CA LEU A 330 -5.05 -22.05 -12.92
C LEU A 330 -6.38 -21.31 -13.01
N ARG A 331 -6.40 -20.03 -12.65
CA ARG A 331 -7.59 -19.18 -12.79
C ARG A 331 -7.97 -19.02 -14.26
N LEU A 332 -7.03 -18.59 -15.10
CA LEU A 332 -7.23 -18.31 -16.52
C LEU A 332 -7.55 -19.57 -17.34
N GLU A 333 -7.04 -20.74 -16.96
CA GLU A 333 -7.43 -22.02 -17.57
C GLU A 333 -8.84 -22.48 -17.18
N GLY A 334 -9.37 -21.96 -16.08
CA GLY A 334 -10.75 -22.19 -15.63
C GLY A 334 -11.77 -21.26 -16.29
N ASP A 335 -11.32 -20.17 -16.91
CA ASP A 335 -12.17 -19.22 -17.63
C ASP A 335 -12.55 -19.82 -19.00
N ASP A 336 -13.86 -19.99 -19.23
CA ASP A 336 -14.37 -20.50 -20.50
C ASP A 336 -14.19 -19.44 -21.61
N ASP A 337 -13.91 -19.88 -22.84
CA ASP A 337 -13.87 -19.00 -24.02
C ASP A 337 -15.29 -18.52 -24.35
N ASP A 338 -15.66 -17.38 -23.78
CA ASP A 338 -17.00 -16.80 -23.80
C ASP A 338 -17.18 -15.72 -24.88
N ALA A 339 -16.26 -15.64 -25.85
CA ALA A 339 -16.28 -14.64 -26.91
C ALA A 339 -17.58 -14.60 -27.74
N ASP A 340 -18.35 -15.70 -27.74
CA ASP A 340 -19.66 -15.83 -28.41
C ASP A 340 -20.86 -15.74 -27.43
N VAL A 341 -20.62 -15.42 -26.16
CA VAL A 341 -21.64 -15.25 -25.11
C VAL A 341 -22.03 -13.77 -25.02
N GLU A 342 -23.33 -13.50 -24.93
CA GLU A 342 -23.81 -12.12 -24.73
C GLU A 342 -23.59 -11.69 -23.27
N ASP A 343 -22.95 -10.52 -23.07
CA ASP A 343 -22.77 -9.90 -21.75
C ASP A 343 -24.12 -9.75 -21.02
N GLU A 344 -24.14 -10.08 -19.72
CA GLU A 344 -25.32 -9.79 -18.90
C GLU A 344 -25.34 -8.31 -18.48
N ALA A 345 -26.54 -7.80 -18.14
CA ALA A 345 -26.68 -6.42 -17.70
C ALA A 345 -25.87 -6.06 -16.44
N LYS A 346 -25.48 -7.06 -15.64
CA LYS A 346 -24.64 -6.90 -14.45
C LYS A 346 -23.15 -6.71 -14.78
N ASP A 347 -22.71 -7.15 -15.97
CA ASP A 347 -21.31 -7.09 -16.42
C ASP A 347 -20.99 -5.71 -17.03
N ILE A 348 -22.01 -4.92 -17.37
CA ILE A 348 -21.87 -3.59 -17.94
C ILE A 348 -21.60 -2.56 -16.83
N LYS A 349 -20.34 -2.15 -16.67
CA LYS A 349 -19.94 -1.07 -15.75
C LYS A 349 -20.70 0.24 -16.07
N PRO A 350 -21.25 0.95 -15.06
CA PRO A 350 -21.96 2.22 -15.29
C PRO A 350 -21.04 3.27 -15.93
N GLN A 351 -21.39 3.75 -17.13
CA GLN A 351 -20.67 4.85 -17.77
C GLN A 351 -21.43 6.17 -17.58
N PHE A 352 -20.79 7.14 -16.91
CA PHE A 352 -21.32 8.49 -16.77
C PHE A 352 -20.79 9.39 -17.90
N ALA A 353 -21.69 10.05 -18.62
CA ALA A 353 -21.30 10.97 -19.68
C ALA A 353 -20.55 12.18 -19.10
N THR A 354 -19.28 12.36 -19.46
CA THR A 354 -18.52 13.56 -19.12
C THR A 354 -18.97 14.72 -20.00
N SER A 355 -19.35 15.85 -19.39
CA SER A 355 -19.78 17.02 -20.16
C SER A 355 -18.57 17.60 -20.91
N LYS A 356 -18.64 17.68 -22.24
CA LYS A 356 -17.63 18.36 -23.07
C LYS A 356 -17.48 19.82 -22.61
N THR A 357 -16.41 20.13 -21.90
CA THR A 357 -16.01 21.52 -21.64
C THR A 357 -15.68 22.16 -22.98
N SER A 358 -16.52 23.11 -23.39
CA SER A 358 -16.35 23.87 -24.61
C SER A 358 -15.01 24.60 -24.57
N ARG A 359 -14.03 24.17 -25.38
CA ARG A 359 -12.83 24.97 -25.66
C ARG A 359 -13.25 26.22 -26.42
N SER A 360 -13.54 27.28 -25.67
CA SER A 360 -13.76 28.63 -26.17
C SER A 360 -12.44 29.14 -26.75
N ALA A 361 -12.29 29.05 -28.07
CA ALA A 361 -11.25 29.74 -28.79
C ALA A 361 -11.55 31.25 -28.77
N ALA A 362 -10.77 32.00 -28.01
CA ALA A 362 -10.60 33.44 -28.18
C ALA A 362 -9.09 33.75 -28.23
N PRO A 363 -8.61 34.56 -29.19
CA PRO A 363 -7.20 34.84 -29.35
C PRO A 363 -6.77 35.97 -28.42
N SER A 364 -5.72 35.76 -27.62
CA SER A 364 -4.95 36.87 -27.05
C SER A 364 -3.45 36.56 -27.09
N ASP A 365 -2.74 37.47 -27.74
CA ASP A 365 -1.29 37.55 -27.89
C ASP A 365 -0.50 37.39 -26.58
N GLY A 366 0.67 36.75 -26.69
CA GLY A 366 1.89 37.23 -26.04
C GLY A 366 2.39 36.48 -24.79
N ASN A 367 3.35 35.57 -25.03
CA ASN A 367 4.48 35.16 -24.17
C ASN A 367 4.22 34.69 -22.73
N ALA A 368 4.31 33.36 -22.53
CA ALA A 368 5.09 32.76 -21.45
C ALA A 368 5.44 31.30 -21.77
N GLN A 369 6.67 30.91 -21.38
CA GLN A 369 7.36 29.63 -21.58
C GLN A 369 6.50 28.36 -21.47
N GLN A 370 6.69 27.47 -22.44
CA GLN A 370 6.42 26.03 -22.35
C GLN A 370 7.38 25.38 -21.34
N ASN A 371 6.83 24.55 -20.44
CA ASN A 371 7.41 23.29 -19.97
C ASN A 371 6.40 22.65 -19.01
N ASP A 372 5.63 21.69 -19.50
CA ASP A 372 5.26 20.49 -18.74
C ASP A 372 4.76 19.42 -19.73
N GLU A 373 5.67 18.56 -20.19
CA GLU A 373 5.30 17.33 -20.86
C GLU A 373 4.89 16.34 -19.79
N SER A 374 3.58 16.14 -19.65
CA SER A 374 3.00 15.01 -18.93
C SER A 374 3.59 13.72 -19.52
N LYS A 375 4.36 12.99 -18.71
CA LYS A 375 4.89 11.65 -19.03
C LYS A 375 3.71 10.67 -19.17
N THR A 376 3.09 10.60 -20.33
CA THR A 376 2.24 9.47 -20.71
C THR A 376 3.17 8.34 -21.14
N SER A 377 3.36 7.34 -20.28
CA SER A 377 4.01 6.09 -20.70
C SER A 377 3.14 5.42 -21.77
N ALA A 378 3.76 4.91 -22.83
CA ALA A 378 3.05 4.43 -24.01
C ALA A 378 2.36 3.06 -23.81
N ASN A 379 2.38 2.46 -22.62
CA ASN A 379 1.95 1.07 -22.40
C ASN A 379 0.43 0.81 -22.31
N GLY A 380 -0.43 1.79 -22.58
CA GLY A 380 -1.88 1.57 -22.57
C GLY A 380 -2.51 1.37 -21.18
N TYR A 381 -1.69 1.28 -20.12
CA TYR A 381 -2.13 1.48 -18.75
C TYR A 381 -2.11 2.98 -18.47
N ALA A 382 -3.29 3.59 -18.46
CA ALA A 382 -3.43 4.96 -17.99
C ALA A 382 -3.14 4.97 -16.50
N TYR A 383 -2.13 5.72 -16.09
CA TYR A 383 -2.02 6.16 -14.71
C TYR A 383 -3.18 7.14 -14.50
N GLU A 384 -4.27 6.68 -13.90
CA GLU A 384 -5.22 7.61 -13.32
C GLU A 384 -4.51 8.21 -12.10
N ASP A 385 -4.06 9.45 -12.27
CA ASP A 385 -3.63 10.32 -11.19
C ASP A 385 -4.90 10.58 -10.37
N ASP A 386 -5.14 9.66 -9.44
CA ASP A 386 -6.24 9.67 -8.52
C ASP A 386 -5.97 10.81 -7.54
N ASP A 387 -6.36 12.03 -7.94
CA ASP A 387 -6.52 13.19 -7.08
C ASP A 387 -7.73 12.90 -6.17
N LEU A 388 -7.54 11.89 -5.30
CA LEU A 388 -8.47 11.42 -4.31
C LEU A 388 -8.79 12.61 -3.41
N SER A 389 -10.01 13.09 -3.57
CA SER A 389 -10.67 13.93 -2.58
C SER A 389 -10.54 13.27 -1.21
N GLU A 390 -9.59 13.74 -0.41
CA GLU A 390 -9.36 13.38 0.99
C GLU A 390 -10.70 13.36 1.76
N GLY A 391 -11.22 12.18 2.13
CA GLY A 391 -12.27 12.15 3.15
C GLY A 391 -13.11 10.90 3.36
N GLU A 392 -13.22 10.01 2.38
CA GLU A 392 -14.02 8.79 2.49
C GLU A 392 -13.08 7.59 2.53
N ILE A 393 -13.04 6.92 3.69
CA ILE A 393 -12.45 5.59 3.81
C ILE A 393 -13.64 4.68 3.52
N ASP A 394 -13.78 4.28 2.26
CA ASP A 394 -14.66 3.19 1.89
C ASP A 394 -13.98 1.90 2.38
N GLU A 395 -14.32 1.48 3.61
CA GLU A 395 -13.91 0.17 4.15
C GLU A 395 -14.59 -1.00 3.39
N ASP A 396 -15.20 -0.76 2.22
CA ASP A 396 -15.91 -1.73 1.36
C ASP A 396 -15.57 -1.61 -0.16
N ASP A 397 -14.64 -0.73 -0.60
CA ASP A 397 -14.30 -0.58 -2.04
C ASP A 397 -13.19 -1.52 -2.52
N ASP A 398 -12.49 -2.23 -1.62
CA ASP A 398 -11.47 -3.22 -1.99
C ASP A 398 -12.06 -4.52 -2.59
N LEU A 399 -13.39 -4.67 -2.65
CA LEU A 399 -14.05 -5.90 -3.11
C LEU A 399 -14.43 -5.91 -4.61
N ASP A 400 -14.28 -4.78 -5.32
CA ASP A 400 -14.67 -4.64 -6.73
C ASP A 400 -13.51 -4.21 -7.66
N ILE A 401 -12.25 -4.29 -7.19
CA ILE A 401 -11.09 -4.14 -8.09
C ILE A 401 -11.02 -5.41 -8.94
N ASP A 402 -11.13 -5.25 -10.25
CA ASP A 402 -10.90 -6.33 -11.20
C ASP A 402 -9.50 -6.91 -10.94
N PRO A 403 -9.33 -8.22 -10.72
CA PRO A 403 -8.00 -8.82 -10.58
C PRO A 403 -7.09 -8.49 -11.77
N GLU A 404 -7.66 -8.21 -12.95
CA GLU A 404 -6.90 -7.74 -14.12
C GLU A 404 -6.39 -6.31 -13.99
N ASP A 405 -6.91 -5.49 -13.08
CA ASP A 405 -6.49 -4.11 -12.82
C ASP A 405 -5.43 -4.02 -11.70
N GLU A 406 -5.31 -5.04 -10.83
CA GLU A 406 -4.35 -5.05 -9.71
C GLU A 406 -2.88 -5.00 -10.17
N TRP A 407 -2.07 -4.13 -9.55
CA TRP A 407 -0.64 -4.03 -9.84
C TRP A 407 0.13 -5.25 -9.29
N ASN A 408 0.82 -5.97 -10.16
CA ASN A 408 1.50 -7.22 -9.80
C ASN A 408 2.91 -7.32 -10.40
N LEU A 409 3.65 -8.36 -9.99
CA LEU A 409 5.04 -8.61 -10.41
C LEU A 409 5.20 -8.63 -11.94
N ARG A 410 4.24 -9.24 -12.64
CA ARG A 410 4.22 -9.37 -14.09
C ARG A 410 4.10 -8.01 -14.77
N LYS A 411 3.14 -7.19 -14.38
CA LYS A 411 2.94 -5.83 -14.91
C LYS A 411 4.15 -4.94 -14.60
N CYS A 412 4.66 -4.99 -13.38
CA CYS A 412 5.86 -4.27 -12.95
C CYS A 412 7.09 -4.63 -13.80
N SER A 413 7.28 -5.93 -14.06
CA SER A 413 8.39 -6.42 -14.88
C SER A 413 8.27 -6.01 -16.34
N ALA A 414 7.08 -6.09 -16.93
CA ALA A 414 6.81 -5.65 -18.30
C ALA A 414 7.06 -4.14 -18.47
N ALA A 415 6.56 -3.33 -17.53
CA ALA A 415 6.75 -1.88 -17.53
C ALA A 415 8.23 -1.50 -17.37
N SER A 416 8.97 -2.21 -16.52
CA SER A 416 10.41 -2.02 -16.34
C SER A 416 11.19 -2.33 -17.62
N VAL A 417 10.86 -3.42 -18.32
CA VAL A 417 11.50 -3.79 -19.60
C VAL A 417 11.21 -2.76 -20.69
N ASP A 418 9.97 -2.28 -20.81
CA ASP A 418 9.63 -1.22 -21.77
C ASP A 418 10.41 0.08 -21.50
N SER A 419 10.48 0.52 -20.24
CA SER A 419 11.26 1.71 -19.85
C SER A 419 12.75 1.55 -20.19
N LEU A 420 13.33 0.39 -19.89
CA LEU A 420 14.72 0.08 -20.26
C LEU A 420 14.91 0.04 -21.78
N ALA A 421 14.01 -0.60 -22.52
CA ALA A 421 14.06 -0.70 -23.98
C ALA A 421 13.98 0.68 -24.64
N SER A 422 13.07 1.52 -24.15
CA SER A 422 12.89 2.91 -24.61
C SER A 422 14.16 3.76 -24.48
N HIS A 423 15.02 3.45 -23.51
CA HIS A 423 16.27 4.18 -23.31
C HIS A 423 17.50 3.52 -23.95
N PHE A 424 17.63 2.20 -23.83
CA PHE A 424 18.83 1.46 -24.22
C PHE A 424 18.73 0.80 -25.59
N GLY A 425 17.54 0.76 -26.20
CA GLY A 425 17.29 0.28 -27.55
C GLY A 425 17.93 -1.08 -27.83
N GLY A 426 18.82 -1.13 -28.83
CA GLY A 426 19.49 -2.35 -29.27
C GLY A 426 20.20 -3.15 -28.18
N MET A 427 20.72 -2.53 -27.12
CA MET A 427 21.34 -3.29 -26.02
C MET A 427 20.34 -4.16 -25.27
N VAL A 428 19.11 -3.68 -25.07
CA VAL A 428 18.03 -4.48 -24.47
C VAL A 428 17.57 -5.53 -25.48
N PHE A 429 17.40 -5.17 -26.75
CA PHE A 429 17.03 -6.12 -27.80
C PHE A 429 18.00 -7.32 -27.88
N GLU A 430 19.31 -7.08 -27.87
CA GLU A 430 20.34 -8.13 -27.91
C GLU A 430 20.23 -9.13 -26.74
N VAL A 431 19.88 -8.64 -25.55
CA VAL A 431 19.72 -9.47 -24.34
C VAL A 431 18.37 -10.20 -24.35
N THR A 432 17.31 -9.57 -24.87
CA THR A 432 15.96 -10.14 -24.93
C THR A 432 15.80 -11.19 -26.03
N LEU A 433 16.53 -11.06 -27.14
CA LEU A 433 16.37 -11.92 -28.33
C LEU A 433 16.50 -13.43 -28.05
N PRO A 434 17.53 -13.93 -27.32
CA PRO A 434 17.63 -15.36 -27.01
C PRO A 434 16.41 -15.91 -26.27
N TRP A 435 15.90 -15.14 -25.30
CA TRP A 435 14.73 -15.53 -24.50
C TRP A 435 13.45 -15.53 -25.34
N LEU A 436 13.27 -14.56 -26.24
CA LEU A 436 12.16 -14.57 -27.20
C LEU A 436 12.21 -15.78 -28.14
N MET A 437 13.39 -16.13 -28.65
CA MET A 437 13.55 -17.27 -29.56
C MET A 437 13.22 -18.60 -28.90
N GLU A 438 13.45 -18.73 -27.59
CA GLU A 438 13.08 -19.90 -26.80
C GLU A 438 11.58 -19.97 -26.53
N ASN A 439 10.95 -18.82 -26.24
CA ASN A 439 9.59 -18.79 -25.70
C ASN A 439 8.47 -18.50 -26.71
N LEU A 440 8.73 -17.81 -27.83
CA LEU A 440 7.69 -17.44 -28.80
C LEU A 440 6.90 -18.66 -29.29
N GLN A 441 7.57 -19.78 -29.55
CA GLN A 441 6.96 -21.04 -30.04
C GLN A 441 6.88 -22.13 -28.96
N HIS A 442 6.92 -21.74 -27.68
CA HIS A 442 6.86 -22.68 -26.57
C HIS A 442 5.57 -23.51 -26.59
N LYS A 443 5.60 -24.74 -26.07
CA LYS A 443 4.39 -25.60 -26.03
C LYS A 443 3.38 -25.12 -25.00
N ASP A 444 3.89 -24.70 -23.86
CA ASP A 444 3.09 -24.16 -22.78
C ASP A 444 2.75 -22.70 -23.10
N TRP A 445 1.46 -22.38 -23.04
CA TRP A 445 0.94 -21.07 -23.39
C TRP A 445 1.46 -19.93 -22.51
N PRO A 446 1.77 -20.09 -21.21
CA PRO A 446 2.23 -18.97 -20.37
C PRO A 446 3.54 -18.37 -20.91
N ASN A 447 4.43 -19.23 -21.40
CA ASN A 447 5.70 -18.82 -22.00
C ASN A 447 5.50 -18.14 -23.36
N ARG A 448 4.60 -18.67 -24.22
CA ARG A 448 4.28 -18.01 -25.50
C ARG A 448 3.67 -16.64 -25.27
N GLU A 449 2.70 -16.57 -24.37
CA GLU A 449 1.99 -15.36 -24.00
C GLU A 449 2.98 -14.30 -23.48
N ALA A 450 3.84 -14.67 -22.52
CA ALA A 450 4.85 -13.77 -21.96
C ALA A 450 5.86 -13.29 -23.03
N ALA A 451 6.20 -14.14 -24.00
CA ALA A 451 7.04 -13.76 -25.13
C ALA A 451 6.37 -12.74 -26.06
N VAL A 452 5.06 -12.85 -26.29
CA VAL A 452 4.29 -11.86 -27.05
C VAL A 452 4.18 -10.54 -26.27
N LEU A 453 3.96 -10.60 -24.95
CA LEU A 453 3.99 -9.43 -24.07
C LEU A 453 5.36 -8.73 -24.14
N ALA A 454 6.47 -9.47 -23.96
CA ALA A 454 7.82 -8.93 -24.02
C ALA A 454 8.13 -8.29 -25.36
N LEU A 455 7.72 -8.92 -26.46
CA LEU A 455 7.87 -8.39 -27.80
C LEU A 455 7.09 -7.08 -28.00
N GLY A 456 5.86 -6.98 -27.49
CA GLY A 456 5.09 -5.73 -27.54
C GLY A 456 5.66 -4.63 -26.63
N ALA A 457 6.22 -5.01 -25.48
CA ALA A 457 6.83 -4.09 -24.51
C ALA A 457 8.11 -3.45 -25.09
N ILE A 458 9.03 -4.22 -25.67
CA ILE A 458 10.26 -3.66 -26.25
C ILE A 458 10.03 -2.96 -27.61
N GLY A 459 8.88 -3.18 -28.24
CA GLY A 459 8.58 -2.76 -29.62
C GLY A 459 8.93 -1.29 -29.91
N PRO A 460 8.36 -0.32 -29.19
CA PRO A 460 8.64 1.10 -29.44
C PRO A 460 10.10 1.51 -29.19
N GLY A 461 10.73 0.95 -28.15
CA GLY A 461 12.11 1.26 -27.78
C GLY A 461 13.18 0.63 -28.68
N CYS A 462 12.88 -0.51 -29.28
CA CYS A 462 13.81 -1.31 -30.10
C CYS A 462 13.39 -1.39 -31.57
N MET A 463 12.60 -0.45 -32.07
CA MET A 463 12.02 -0.52 -33.42
C MET A 463 13.10 -0.61 -34.52
N THR A 464 14.24 0.06 -34.35
CA THR A 464 15.35 0.04 -35.31
C THR A 464 15.89 -1.38 -35.53
N GLU A 465 15.98 -2.15 -34.45
CA GLU A 465 16.44 -3.53 -34.46
C GLU A 465 15.34 -4.50 -34.90
N ILE A 466 14.07 -4.19 -34.64
CA ILE A 466 12.92 -5.04 -34.95
C ILE A 466 12.47 -4.90 -36.42
N GLU A 467 12.60 -3.72 -37.02
CA GLU A 467 12.14 -3.41 -38.40
C GLU A 467 12.55 -4.48 -39.44
N PRO A 468 13.80 -4.98 -39.48
CA PRO A 468 14.22 -6.02 -40.42
C PRO A 468 13.48 -7.36 -40.25
N HIS A 469 12.90 -7.60 -39.08
CA HIS A 469 12.22 -8.84 -38.71
C HIS A 469 10.70 -8.77 -38.88
N LEU A 470 10.11 -7.56 -39.01
CA LEU A 470 8.66 -7.35 -39.11
C LEU A 470 7.99 -8.18 -40.21
N ALA A 471 8.65 -8.35 -41.35
CA ALA A 471 8.12 -9.15 -42.47
C ALA A 471 7.86 -10.62 -42.12
N LYS A 472 8.53 -11.15 -41.09
CA LYS A 472 8.28 -12.50 -40.54
C LYS A 472 7.45 -12.46 -39.27
N LEU A 473 7.68 -11.45 -38.43
CA LEU A 473 7.05 -11.30 -37.13
C LEU A 473 5.55 -11.00 -37.23
N ILE A 474 5.14 -10.08 -38.10
CA ILE A 474 3.72 -9.71 -38.24
C ILE A 474 2.87 -10.89 -38.73
N PRO A 475 3.25 -11.65 -39.78
CA PRO A 475 2.52 -12.87 -40.14
C PRO A 475 2.46 -13.90 -39.01
N TYR A 476 3.52 -14.01 -38.21
CA TYR A 476 3.53 -14.90 -37.04
C TYR A 476 2.54 -14.45 -35.96
N LEU A 477 2.55 -13.17 -35.57
CA LEU A 477 1.59 -12.61 -34.62
C LEU A 477 0.15 -12.76 -35.13
N ILE A 478 -0.11 -12.50 -36.42
CA ILE A 478 -1.43 -12.74 -37.01
C ILE A 478 -1.86 -14.21 -36.86
N SER A 479 -0.94 -15.18 -36.94
CA SER A 479 -1.28 -16.59 -36.70
C SER A 479 -1.65 -16.89 -35.24
N LEU A 480 -1.10 -16.13 -34.28
CA LEU A 480 -1.41 -16.25 -32.85
C LEU A 480 -2.79 -15.67 -32.49
N LEU A 481 -3.41 -14.85 -33.35
CA LEU A 481 -4.81 -14.45 -33.20
C LEU A 481 -5.78 -15.64 -33.28
N SER A 482 -5.30 -16.83 -33.66
CA SER A 482 -6.05 -18.08 -33.66
C SER A 482 -5.46 -19.12 -32.69
N ASP A 483 -4.67 -18.68 -31.68
CA ASP A 483 -4.19 -19.57 -30.62
C ASP A 483 -5.39 -20.15 -29.84
N GLN A 484 -5.22 -21.37 -29.32
CA GLN A 484 -6.24 -22.06 -28.55
C GLN A 484 -6.54 -21.34 -27.23
N GLN A 485 -5.57 -20.60 -26.70
CA GLN A 485 -5.70 -19.90 -25.43
C GLN A 485 -6.15 -18.45 -25.64
N PRO A 486 -7.30 -18.02 -25.07
CA PRO A 486 -7.83 -16.67 -25.23
C PRO A 486 -6.84 -15.57 -24.84
N VAL A 487 -6.13 -15.75 -23.73
CA VAL A 487 -5.11 -14.82 -23.22
C VAL A 487 -3.96 -14.60 -24.22
N VAL A 488 -3.54 -15.64 -24.96
CA VAL A 488 -2.54 -15.49 -26.03
C VAL A 488 -3.09 -14.63 -27.16
N ARG A 489 -4.37 -14.78 -27.53
CA ARG A 489 -5.01 -13.95 -28.56
C ARG A 489 -5.12 -12.49 -28.11
N GLN A 490 -5.55 -12.27 -26.87
CA GLN A 490 -5.70 -10.94 -26.27
C GLN A 490 -4.36 -10.19 -26.25
N ILE A 491 -3.29 -10.81 -25.73
CA ILE A 491 -1.98 -10.16 -25.72
C ILE A 491 -1.42 -9.95 -27.12
N THR A 492 -1.75 -10.84 -28.07
CA THR A 492 -1.36 -10.69 -29.47
C THR A 492 -2.02 -9.48 -30.11
N CYS A 493 -3.30 -9.21 -29.82
CA CYS A 493 -3.98 -7.98 -30.26
C CYS A 493 -3.27 -6.73 -29.73
N TRP A 494 -2.93 -6.72 -28.44
CA TRP A 494 -2.18 -5.62 -27.84
C TRP A 494 -0.80 -5.46 -28.49
N ALA A 495 -0.02 -6.55 -28.62
CA ALA A 495 1.32 -6.51 -29.19
C ALA A 495 1.31 -6.06 -30.66
N LEU A 496 0.34 -6.50 -31.47
CA LEU A 496 0.17 -6.04 -32.85
C LEU A 496 -0.09 -4.53 -32.93
N SER A 497 -0.79 -3.94 -31.96
CA SER A 497 -1.05 -2.49 -31.92
C SER A 497 0.19 -1.63 -31.64
N ARG A 498 1.29 -2.26 -31.21
CA ARG A 498 2.58 -1.62 -30.90
C ARG A 498 3.47 -1.43 -32.14
N TYR A 499 3.10 -2.03 -33.27
CA TYR A 499 3.83 -2.01 -34.54
C TYR A 499 2.95 -1.41 -35.65
#